data_AF-A0A3E4W1L4-F1
#
_entry.id   AF-A0A3E4W1L4-F1
#
_cell.length_a   1.000
_cell.length_b   1.000
_cell.length_c   1.000
_cell.angle_alpha   90.00
_cell.angle_beta   90.00
_cell.angle_gamma   90.00
#
_symmetry.space_group_name_H-M   'P 1'
#
loop_
_entity.id
_entity.type
_entity.pdbx_description
1 polymer ?
#
loop_
_entity_poly.entity_id
_entity_poly.type
_entity_poly.pdbx_seq_one_letter_code
_entity_poly.pdbx_strand_id
1 'polypeptide(L)' 'MNERNVIVLIMEGRYEFYGSPAALYSRHTADELGITQGGLNNYFCVQSKSTYKTYRNNKCEIIKGTVITNRNKK' A
#
# COMPACT_ATOMS: atom_id res chain seq x y z
N MET A 1 -21.02 -4.72 2.96
CA MET A 1 -19.72 -4.17 3.40
C MET A 1 -19.01 -3.62 2.18
N ASN A 2 -18.37 -2.45 2.27
CA ASN A 2 -17.58 -1.93 1.17
C ASN A 2 -16.10 -2.13 1.52
N GLU A 3 -15.47 -3.09 0.85
CA GLU A 3 -14.05 -3.39 1.02
C GLU A 3 -13.26 -2.58 -0.01
N ARG A 4 -12.35 -1.73 0.48
CA ARG A 4 -11.49 -0.92 -0.38
C ARG A 4 -10.03 -1.28 -0.11
N ASN A 5 -9.27 -1.47 -1.18
CA ASN A 5 -7.83 -1.60 -1.06
C ASN A 5 -7.26 -0.27 -0.55
N VAL A 6 -6.31 -0.38 0.38
CA VAL A 6 -5.49 0.74 0.84
C VAL A 6 -4.03 0.36 0.73
N ILE A 7 -3.23 1.31 0.29
CA ILE A 7 -1.78 1.28 0.37
C ILE A 7 -1.37 2.32 1.40
N VAL A 8 -0.57 1.93 2.38
CA VAL A 8 0.02 2.82 3.39
C VAL A 8 1.51 2.91 3.11
N LEU A 9 2.02 4.12 2.95
CA LEU A 9 3.45 4.42 2.91
C LEU A 9 3.86 4.97 4.28
N ILE A 10 4.91 4.40 4.85
CA ILE A 10 5.59 4.90 6.03
C ILE A 10 7.00 5.31 5.59
N MET A 11 7.27 6.60 5.60
CA MET A 11 8.54 7.18 5.17
C MET A 11 8.88 8.37 6.05
N GLU A 12 10.10 8.43 6.59
CA GLU A 12 10.55 9.51 7.48
C GLU A 12 9.60 9.80 8.66
N GLY A 13 8.96 8.77 9.21
CA GLY A 13 8.01 8.89 10.32
C GLY A 13 6.63 9.45 9.94
N ARG A 14 6.36 9.65 8.64
CA ARG A 14 5.06 10.07 8.11
C ARG A 14 4.27 8.89 7.57
N TYR A 15 2.95 8.97 7.72
CA TYR A 15 2.00 8.00 7.18
C TYR A 15 1.21 8.64 6.04
N GLU A 16 1.27 8.03 4.87
CA GLU A 16 0.52 8.46 3.70
C GLU A 16 -0.38 7.32 3.20
N PHE A 17 -1.61 7.67 2.79
CA PHE A 17 -2.64 6.70 2.41
C PHE A 17 -3.03 6.86 0.95
N TYR A 18 -3.06 5.74 0.23
CA TYR A 18 -3.29 5.68 -1.20
C TYR A 18 -4.31 4.58 -1.55
N GLY A 19 -5.09 4.79 -2.61
CA GLY A 19 -6.08 3.81 -3.06
C GLY A 19 -5.50 2.66 -3.91
N SER A 20 -4.28 2.83 -4.42
CA SER A 20 -3.60 1.83 -5.26
C SER A 20 -2.10 2.12 -5.35
N PRO A 21 -1.27 1.16 -5.79
CA PRO A 21 0.12 1.42 -6.13
C PRO A 21 0.27 2.54 -7.16
N ALA A 22 -0.58 2.60 -8.20
CA ALA A 22 -0.51 3.69 -9.19
C ALA A 22 -0.67 5.09 -8.56
N ALA A 23 -1.53 5.23 -7.55
CA ALA A 23 -1.69 6.49 -6.82
C ALA A 23 -0.48 6.84 -5.94
N LEU A 24 0.25 5.85 -5.45
CA LEU A 24 1.53 6.05 -4.75
C LEU A 24 2.58 6.60 -5.75
N TYR A 25 2.71 5.98 -6.92
CA TYR A 25 3.68 6.36 -7.95
C TYR A 25 3.36 7.66 -8.70
N SER A 26 2.17 8.23 -8.51
CA SER A 26 1.88 9.58 -9.02
C SER A 26 2.45 10.69 -8.14
N ARG A 27 2.87 10.36 -6.90
CA ARG A 27 3.49 11.29 -5.95
C ARG A 27 4.93 10.96 -5.61
N HIS A 28 5.29 9.69 -5.70
CA HIS A 28 6.61 9.17 -5.34
C HIS A 28 7.26 8.44 -6.51
N THR A 29 8.57 8.55 -6.62
CA THR A 29 9.36 7.88 -7.64
C THR A 29 9.84 6.51 -7.18
N ALA A 30 10.23 5.66 -8.13
CA ALA A 30 10.81 4.36 -7.81
C ALA A 30 12.14 4.47 -7.04
N ASP A 31 12.89 5.56 -7.23
CA ASP A 31 14.10 5.81 -6.47
C ASP A 31 13.77 6.08 -5.01
N GLU A 32 12.88 7.03 -4.72
CA GLU A 32 12.46 7.38 -3.36
C GLU A 32 11.93 6.16 -2.59
N LEU A 33 11.13 5.32 -3.25
CA LEU A 33 10.54 4.13 -2.66
C LEU A 33 11.51 2.93 -2.62
N GLY A 34 12.60 2.96 -3.39
CA GLY A 34 13.54 1.84 -3.52
C GLY A 34 12.96 0.58 -4.19
N ILE A 35 11.87 0.74 -4.95
CA ILE A 35 11.20 -0.32 -5.69
C ILE A 35 10.45 0.28 -6.88
N THR A 36 10.34 -0.46 -7.99
CA THR A 36 9.55 -0.05 -9.15
C THR A 36 8.08 -0.41 -8.97
N GLN A 37 7.17 0.31 -9.66
CA GLN A 37 5.73 0.02 -9.61
C GLN A 37 5.43 -1.43 -10.00
N GLY A 38 6.09 -1.94 -11.04
CA GLY A 38 5.97 -3.34 -11.45
C GLY A 38 6.45 -4.31 -10.36
N GLY A 39 7.61 -4.03 -9.74
CA GLY A 39 8.13 -4.85 -8.64
C GLY A 39 7.19 -4.88 -7.44
N LEU A 40 6.64 -3.73 -7.05
CA LEU A 40 5.69 -3.63 -5.95
C LEU A 40 4.38 -4.37 -6.26
N ASN A 41 3.88 -4.25 -7.49
CA ASN A 41 2.71 -5.00 -7.94
C ASN A 41 2.95 -6.51 -7.89
N ASN A 42 4.10 -6.98 -8.37
CA ASN A 42 4.45 -8.40 -8.33
C ASN A 42 4.54 -8.90 -6.88
N TYR A 43 5.18 -8.14 -5.99
CA TYR A 43 5.28 -8.46 -4.57
C TYR A 43 3.90 -8.61 -3.91
N PHE A 44 2.96 -7.72 -4.27
CA PHE A 44 1.58 -7.73 -3.80
C PHE A 44 0.65 -8.68 -4.55
N CYS A 45 1.07 -9.24 -5.68
CA CYS A 45 0.30 -10.21 -6.48
C CYS A 45 0.44 -11.63 -5.93
N VAL A 46 1.61 -11.98 -5.37
CA VAL A 46 1.81 -13.31 -4.74
C VAL A 46 0.73 -13.52 -3.67
N GLN A 47 -0.03 -14.61 -3.73
CA GLN A 47 -1.06 -14.87 -2.73
C GLN A 47 -0.42 -15.09 -1.36
N SER A 48 -0.74 -14.24 -0.39
CA SER A 48 -0.50 -14.53 1.02
C SER A 48 -1.84 -14.84 1.67
N LYS A 49 -1.87 -15.83 2.56
CA LYS A 49 -3.02 -16.11 3.43
C LYS A 49 -3.29 -14.99 4.46
N SER A 50 -2.47 -13.93 4.45
CA SER A 50 -2.53 -12.80 5.36
C SER A 50 -3.48 -11.71 4.88
N THR A 51 -4.16 -11.04 5.81
CA THR A 51 -5.08 -9.91 5.58
C THR A 51 -4.37 -8.65 5.08
N TYR A 52 -3.04 -8.59 5.19
CA TYR A 52 -2.20 -7.53 4.66
C TYR A 52 -0.82 -8.06 4.25
N LYS A 53 -0.14 -7.29 3.39
CA LYS A 53 1.25 -7.52 2.98
C LYS A 53 2.07 -6.26 3.20
N THR A 54 3.27 -6.43 3.75
CA THR A 54 4.21 -5.35 4.00
C THR A 54 5.47 -5.56 3.17
N TYR A 55 5.80 -4.60 2.33
CA TYR A 55 7.11 -4.47 1.71
C TYR A 55 7.93 -3.48 2.55
N ARG A 56 9.16 -3.81 2.90
CA ARG A 56 10.03 -2.91 3.67
C ARG A 56 11.43 -2.92 3.09
N ASN A 57 12.04 -1.75 3.01
CA ASN A 57 13.46 -1.58 2.70
C ASN A 57 14.06 -0.50 3.60
N ASN A 58 15.29 -0.06 3.28
CA ASN A 58 16.00 0.94 4.05
C ASN A 58 15.44 2.36 3.90
N LYS A 59 14.57 2.62 2.91
CA LYS A 59 13.98 3.93 2.63
C LYS A 59 12.56 4.07 3.20
N CYS A 60 11.74 3.03 3.10
CA CYS A 60 10.33 3.09 3.48
C CYS A 60 9.73 1.71 3.82
N GLU A 61 8.52 1.76 4.37
CA GLU A 61 7.64 0.61 4.54
C GLU A 61 6.32 0.84 3.78
N ILE A 62 5.92 -0.09 2.93
CA ILE A 62 4.71 -0.02 2.09
C ILE A 62 3.79 -1.19 2.45
N ILE A 63 2.61 -0.90 2.96
CA ILE A 63 1.63 -1.88 3.42
C ILE A 63 0.44 -1.89 2.46
N LYS A 64 0.06 -3.06 1.94
CA LYS A 64 -1.20 -3.28 1.22
C LYS A 64 -2.16 -4.02 2.13
N GLY A 65 -3.32 -3.41 2.37
CA GLY A 65 -4.42 -4.03 3.12
C GLY A 65 -5.78 -3.67 2.53
N THR A 66 -6.84 -4.09 3.21
CA THR A 66 -8.22 -3.72 2.91
C THR A 66 -8.84 -2.98 4.08
N VAL A 67 -9.50 -1.87 3.78
CA VAL A 67 -10.33 -1.14 4.75
C VAL A 67 -11.77 -1.61 4.58
N ILE A 68 -12.33 -2.17 5.65
CA ILE A 68 -13.73 -2.55 5.73
C ILE A 68 -14.49 -1.37 6.31
N THR A 69 -15.30 -0.71 5.50
CA THR A 69 -16.21 0.32 6.01
C THR A 69 -17.57 -0.29 6.34
N ASN A 70 -17.90 -0.33 7.63
CA ASN A 70 -19.26 -0.61 8.07
C ASN A 70 -20.11 0.64 7.85
N ARG A 71 -21.01 0.57 6.87
CA ARG A 71 -22.04 1.59 6.66
C ARG A 71 -23.03 1.47 7.81
N ASN A 72 -22.77 2.12 8.95
CA ASN A 72 -23.79 2.34 9.95
C ASN A 72 -24.87 3.20 9.28
N LYS A 73 -26.00 2.58 8.94
CA LYS A 73 -27.24 3.28 8.63
C LYS A 73 -27.60 4.03 9.91
N LYS A 74 -27.37 5.35 9.91
CA LYS A 74 -28.06 6.27 10.81
C LYS A 74 -29.51 6.38 10.37
#